data_AF-A0A4Q2LXK2-F1
#
_entry.id   AF-A0A4Q2LXK2-F1
#
_cell.length_a   1.000
_cell.length_b   1.000
_cell.length_c   1.000
_cell.angle_alpha   90.00
_cell.angle_beta   90.00
_cell.angle_gamma   90.00
#
_symmetry.space_group_name_H-M   'P 1'
#
loop_
_entity.id
_entity.type
_entity.pdbx_description
1 polymer ?
#
loop_
_entity_poly.entity_id
_entity_poly.type
_entity_poly.pdbx_seq_one_letter_code
_entity_poly.pdbx_strand_id
1 'polypeptide(L)'
;MRQLFEFPNTKKIASYSLISQTMNFDNLTETNLSELMDELQARKFTLENMRSARLIVHEAAHYFDNLATLSGQKILAKVYDALETSRTMDTSNKHVVNEFFNLMRNWRHDAFTPSLVKGIIDPDYNNWSFRVNTSFGTDINGDVDVSNPLIFLTFSWHGTFVGNIPVSIEALWEANAMWAEITYNVMTATLLQNHDVGDVELERLSREYRQYIYNSDLLVYSVGTHLVSSLLKTKELFYSFRLSKFLSSISLNLPFSLYGQLKRPRTILSSILDLCGDMNPPVVFCVLIQNLIESRIDINSLLFTKPDGLIDVDKILSINGLPAKQSLNRRISEEINKINTKFIDSPLYNTYQGHKRNGQILFNVHGVEGGVHIHSSFLIDITNKSKQFIFQNDLVDTDVSDQHYYFLNLFNQMNSVLKS
;
A
#
# COMPACT_ATOMS: atom_id res chain seq x y z
N MET A 1 12.48 -17.33 -3.90
CA MET A 1 11.06 -17.49 -3.48
C MET A 1 10.80 -17.01 -2.04
N ARG A 2 11.65 -17.25 -1.02
CA ARG A 2 11.48 -16.58 0.31
C ARG A 2 11.47 -15.04 0.23
N GLN A 3 12.31 -14.47 -0.64
CA GLN A 3 12.32 -13.02 -0.92
C GLN A 3 11.00 -12.43 -1.45
N LEU A 4 10.05 -13.23 -1.97
CA LEU A 4 8.78 -12.75 -2.57
C LEU A 4 7.77 -12.19 -1.56
N PHE A 5 7.99 -12.38 -0.26
CA PHE A 5 7.09 -11.93 0.81
C PHE A 5 7.83 -11.18 1.92
N GLU A 6 9.13 -10.96 1.75
CA GLU A 6 9.98 -10.28 2.72
C GLU A 6 10.23 -8.85 2.23
N PHE A 7 9.91 -7.85 3.06
CA PHE A 7 10.27 -6.46 2.84
C PHE A 7 11.79 -6.30 3.04
N PRO A 8 12.57 -5.85 2.03
CA PRO A 8 13.99 -5.64 2.22
C PRO A 8 14.24 -4.37 3.03
N ASN A 9 14.36 -4.53 4.35
CA ASN A 9 15.00 -3.57 5.25
C ASN A 9 16.38 -4.12 5.66
N THR A 10 17.40 -3.27 5.65
CA THR A 10 18.81 -3.64 5.96
C THR A 10 19.05 -4.01 7.43
N LYS A 11 18.07 -3.81 8.29
CA LYS A 11 17.76 -4.60 9.50
C LYS A 11 16.24 -4.57 9.63
N LYS A 12 15.57 -5.72 9.60
CA LYS A 12 14.11 -5.80 9.73
C LYS A 12 13.74 -5.40 11.16
N ILE A 13 12.85 -4.42 11.30
CA ILE A 13 12.39 -3.90 12.61
C ILE A 13 10.89 -4.15 12.77
N ALA A 14 10.15 -4.15 11.64
CA ALA A 14 8.75 -4.50 11.56
C ALA A 14 8.40 -5.02 10.15
N SER A 15 7.29 -5.76 10.01
CA SER A 15 6.71 -6.14 8.72
C SER A 15 5.30 -6.70 8.83
N TYR A 16 4.48 -6.42 7.83
CA TYR A 16 3.20 -7.09 7.61
C TYR A 16 3.35 -8.35 6.74
N SER A 17 2.70 -9.45 7.16
CA SER A 17 2.67 -10.72 6.43
C SER A 17 1.32 -10.92 5.74
N LEU A 18 1.32 -10.90 4.41
CA LEU A 18 0.15 -11.21 3.57
C LEU A 18 -0.33 -12.66 3.71
N ILE A 19 0.54 -13.58 4.10
CA ILE A 19 0.19 -15.00 4.19
C ILE A 19 -0.58 -15.27 5.48
N SER A 20 -0.04 -14.80 6.61
CA SER A 20 -0.61 -15.05 7.94
C SER A 20 -1.57 -13.96 8.39
N GLN A 21 -1.64 -12.84 7.66
CA GLN A 21 -2.40 -11.65 8.04
C GLN A 21 -1.92 -11.00 9.35
N THR A 22 -0.63 -11.13 9.69
CA THR A 22 -0.05 -10.64 10.95
C THR A 22 0.93 -9.48 10.74
N MET A 23 0.89 -8.52 11.66
CA MET A 23 1.91 -7.47 11.82
C MET A 23 3.00 -7.96 12.77
N ASN A 24 4.25 -7.99 12.33
CA ASN A 24 5.35 -8.57 13.09
C ASN A 24 6.32 -7.45 13.47
N PHE A 25 6.67 -7.36 14.75
CA PHE A 25 7.53 -6.31 15.29
C PHE A 25 8.71 -6.95 16.01
N ASP A 26 9.93 -6.66 15.54
CA ASP A 26 11.15 -7.28 16.05
C ASP A 26 11.70 -6.54 17.27
N ASN A 27 11.48 -5.22 17.35
CA ASN A 27 12.03 -4.36 18.42
C ASN A 27 10.96 -3.70 19.30
N LEU A 28 9.70 -4.11 19.20
CA LEU A 28 8.61 -3.63 20.05
C LEU A 28 8.10 -4.75 20.96
N THR A 29 7.42 -4.35 22.03
CA THR A 29 6.76 -5.24 22.98
C THR A 29 5.28 -4.88 23.13
N GLU A 30 4.51 -5.77 23.77
CA GLU A 30 3.11 -5.50 24.12
C GLU A 30 2.99 -4.29 25.07
N THR A 31 3.99 -4.09 25.94
CA THR A 31 4.07 -2.90 26.79
C THR A 31 4.10 -1.62 25.97
N ASN A 32 4.87 -1.57 24.87
CA ASN A 32 4.89 -0.39 24.00
C ASN A 32 3.52 -0.09 23.39
N LEU A 33 2.78 -1.12 22.97
CA LEU A 33 1.42 -0.93 22.44
C LEU A 33 0.46 -0.46 23.53
N SER A 34 0.55 -1.02 24.75
CA SER A 34 -0.28 -0.61 25.89
C SER A 34 -0.03 0.86 26.26
N GLU A 35 1.23 1.26 26.38
CA GLU A 35 1.62 2.65 26.67
C GLU A 35 1.09 3.61 25.61
N LEU A 36 1.16 3.23 24.32
CA LEU A 36 0.58 4.02 23.23
C LEU A 36 -0.94 4.17 23.33
N MET A 37 -1.65 3.12 23.73
CA MET A 37 -3.10 3.20 23.95
C MET A 37 -3.43 4.15 25.10
N ASP A 38 -2.66 4.11 26.20
CA ASP A 38 -2.82 5.01 27.34
C ASP A 38 -2.52 6.47 26.94
N GLU A 39 -1.46 6.71 26.16
CA GLU A 39 -1.13 8.05 25.65
C GLU A 39 -2.23 8.60 24.75
N LEU A 40 -2.78 7.79 23.85
CA LEU A 40 -3.90 8.17 22.97
C LEU A 40 -5.15 8.54 23.77
N GLN A 41 -5.45 7.76 24.82
CA GLN A 41 -6.59 8.03 25.69
C GLN A 41 -6.37 9.30 26.54
N ALA A 42 -5.16 9.48 27.07
CA ALA A 42 -4.79 10.62 27.90
C ALA A 42 -4.50 11.89 27.09
N ARG A 43 -4.31 11.78 25.77
CA ARG A 43 -3.81 12.83 24.86
C ARG A 43 -2.49 13.44 25.35
N LYS A 44 -1.58 12.59 25.83
CA LYS A 44 -0.26 12.98 26.32
C LYS A 44 0.79 12.23 25.52
N PHE A 45 1.41 12.91 24.57
CA PHE A 45 2.36 12.29 23.65
C PHE A 45 3.80 12.57 24.06
N THR A 46 4.67 11.60 23.82
CA THR A 46 6.11 11.70 24.04
C THR A 46 6.90 11.38 22.78
N LEU A 47 8.10 11.95 22.64
CA LEU A 47 8.98 11.69 21.49
C LEU A 47 9.42 10.22 21.38
N GLU A 48 9.56 9.53 22.52
CA GLU A 48 9.94 8.12 22.56
C GLU A 48 8.85 7.25 21.92
N ASN A 49 7.60 7.46 22.36
CA ASN A 49 6.46 6.70 21.87
C ASN A 49 6.07 7.03 20.44
N MET A 50 6.38 8.23 19.94
CA MET A 50 6.25 8.54 18.51
C MET A 50 6.98 7.54 17.61
N ARG A 51 8.17 7.06 17.99
CA ARG A 51 8.94 6.11 17.18
C ARG A 51 8.30 4.72 17.11
N SER A 52 7.80 4.23 18.24
CA SER A 52 7.09 2.95 18.32
C SER A 52 5.76 3.01 17.57
N ALA A 53 5.00 4.09 17.79
CA ALA A 53 3.73 4.32 17.12
C ALA A 53 3.88 4.38 15.61
N ARG A 54 4.94 5.04 15.12
CA ARG A 54 5.25 5.13 13.69
C ARG A 54 5.32 3.76 13.02
N LEU A 55 6.06 2.83 13.61
CA LEU A 55 6.19 1.47 13.08
C LEU A 55 4.84 0.73 13.11
N ILE A 56 4.09 0.85 14.22
CA ILE A 56 2.77 0.23 14.34
C ILE A 56 1.80 0.79 13.30
N VAL A 57 1.72 2.10 13.16
CA VAL A 57 0.86 2.79 12.19
C VAL A 57 1.22 2.40 10.76
N HIS A 58 2.50 2.26 10.44
CA HIS A 58 2.97 1.84 9.12
C HIS A 58 2.49 0.42 8.79
N GLU A 59 2.77 -0.57 9.64
CA GLU A 59 2.36 -1.96 9.36
C GLU A 59 0.84 -2.14 9.43
N ALA A 60 0.17 -1.39 10.31
CA ALA A 60 -1.27 -1.38 10.39
C ALA A 60 -1.93 -0.76 9.16
N ALA A 61 -1.26 0.17 8.48
CA ALA A 61 -1.72 0.69 7.19
C ALA A 61 -1.66 -0.39 6.09
N HIS A 62 -0.61 -1.22 6.06
CA HIS A 62 -0.55 -2.38 5.15
C HIS A 62 -1.65 -3.40 5.44
N TYR A 63 -1.87 -3.72 6.72
CA TYR A 63 -2.99 -4.57 7.14
C TYR A 63 -4.34 -3.97 6.74
N PHE A 64 -4.51 -2.67 6.96
CA PHE A 64 -5.70 -1.92 6.57
C PHE A 64 -5.91 -1.98 5.05
N ASP A 65 -4.88 -1.75 4.24
CA ASP A 65 -5.00 -1.78 2.78
C ASP A 65 -5.38 -3.17 2.28
N ASN A 66 -4.81 -4.23 2.87
CA ASN A 66 -5.18 -5.60 2.50
C ASN A 66 -6.64 -5.93 2.84
N LEU A 67 -7.17 -5.39 3.95
CA LEU A 67 -8.55 -5.67 4.34
C LEU A 67 -9.56 -4.71 3.72
N ALA A 68 -9.30 -3.40 3.69
CA ALA A 68 -10.30 -2.41 3.36
C ALA A 68 -10.37 -2.09 1.86
N THR A 69 -9.32 -2.37 1.08
CA THR A 69 -9.34 -2.08 -0.36
C THR A 69 -9.95 -3.21 -1.17
N LEU A 70 -10.58 -2.87 -2.30
CA LEU A 70 -11.06 -3.87 -3.26
C LEU A 70 -9.92 -4.78 -3.74
N SER A 71 -8.75 -4.21 -4.05
CA SER A 71 -7.58 -4.98 -4.45
C SER A 71 -7.08 -5.90 -3.35
N GLY A 72 -7.05 -5.42 -2.10
CA GLY A 72 -6.66 -6.22 -0.94
C GLY A 72 -7.61 -7.40 -0.74
N GLN A 73 -8.93 -7.18 -0.80
CA GLN A 73 -9.92 -8.25 -0.70
C GLN A 73 -9.80 -9.31 -1.80
N LYS A 74 -9.47 -8.91 -3.03
CA LYS A 74 -9.17 -9.85 -4.12
C LYS A 74 -7.90 -10.66 -3.83
N ILE A 75 -6.83 -10.01 -3.36
CA ILE A 75 -5.58 -10.68 -2.97
C ILE A 75 -5.84 -11.66 -1.83
N LEU A 76 -6.55 -11.23 -0.79
CA LEU A 76 -6.92 -12.04 0.37
C LEU A 76 -7.64 -13.34 -0.03
N ALA A 77 -8.64 -13.25 -0.91
CA ALA A 77 -9.34 -14.45 -1.41
C ALA A 77 -8.37 -15.42 -2.12
N LYS A 78 -7.45 -14.91 -2.95
CA LYS A 78 -6.44 -15.72 -3.64
C LYS A 78 -5.43 -16.36 -2.67
N VAL A 79 -5.05 -15.67 -1.60
CA VAL A 79 -4.19 -16.23 -0.54
C VAL A 79 -4.88 -17.45 0.09
N TYR A 80 -6.14 -17.30 0.51
CA TYR A 80 -6.88 -18.40 1.14
C TYR A 80 -7.15 -19.57 0.20
N ASP A 81 -7.44 -19.31 -1.07
CA ASP A 81 -7.58 -20.36 -2.09
C ASP A 81 -6.28 -21.17 -2.26
N ALA A 82 -5.13 -20.49 -2.31
CA ALA A 82 -3.83 -21.15 -2.42
C ALA A 82 -3.47 -21.93 -1.15
N LEU A 83 -3.77 -21.37 0.03
CA LEU A 83 -3.52 -22.03 1.32
C LEU A 83 -4.33 -23.32 1.46
N GLU A 84 -5.61 -23.28 1.08
CA GLU A 84 -6.47 -24.45 1.12
C GLU A 84 -6.04 -25.54 0.14
N THR A 85 -5.65 -25.15 -1.08
CA THR A 85 -5.09 -26.09 -2.07
C THR A 85 -3.84 -26.79 -1.53
N SER A 86 -3.00 -26.05 -0.80
CA SER A 86 -1.77 -26.60 -0.22
C SER A 86 -2.04 -27.49 0.98
N ARG A 87 -3.00 -27.10 1.83
CA ARG A 87 -3.44 -27.88 3.00
C ARG A 87 -4.00 -29.25 2.61
N THR A 88 -4.73 -29.31 1.49
CA THR A 88 -5.31 -30.56 0.97
C THR A 88 -4.35 -31.36 0.09
N MET A 89 -3.20 -30.78 -0.28
CA MET A 89 -2.25 -31.33 -1.25
C MET A 89 -2.91 -31.73 -2.59
N ASP A 90 -3.96 -31.00 -2.99
CA ASP A 90 -4.73 -31.30 -4.17
C ASP A 90 -4.01 -30.80 -5.44
N THR A 91 -3.27 -31.69 -6.07
CA THR A 91 -2.52 -31.42 -7.31
C THR A 91 -3.42 -31.10 -8.50
N SER A 92 -4.71 -31.49 -8.48
CA SER A 92 -5.65 -31.15 -9.54
C SER A 92 -5.95 -29.64 -9.58
N ASN A 93 -5.78 -28.97 -8.43
CA ASN A 93 -5.95 -27.53 -8.26
C ASN A 93 -4.64 -26.73 -8.27
N LYS A 94 -3.53 -27.31 -8.75
CA LYS A 94 -2.22 -26.63 -8.85
C LYS A 94 -2.29 -25.26 -9.56
N HIS A 95 -3.19 -25.10 -10.53
CA HIS A 95 -3.41 -23.82 -11.22
C HIS A 95 -3.78 -22.67 -10.27
N VAL A 96 -4.46 -22.94 -9.14
CA VAL A 96 -4.80 -21.95 -8.10
C VAL A 96 -3.54 -21.40 -7.44
N VAL A 97 -2.58 -22.28 -7.14
CA VAL A 97 -1.29 -21.89 -6.56
C VAL A 97 -0.48 -21.08 -7.57
N ASN A 98 -0.48 -21.49 -8.86
CA ASN A 98 0.16 -20.72 -9.93
C ASN A 98 -0.43 -19.30 -10.07
N GLU A 99 -1.76 -19.19 -10.08
CA GLU A 99 -2.47 -17.90 -10.11
C GLU A 99 -2.03 -17.00 -8.93
N PHE A 100 -1.92 -17.57 -7.73
CA PHE A 100 -1.46 -16.83 -6.56
C PHE A 100 -0.02 -16.34 -6.71
N PHE A 101 0.93 -17.18 -7.15
CA PHE A 101 2.30 -16.73 -7.35
C PHE A 101 2.45 -15.72 -8.51
N ASN A 102 1.66 -15.87 -9.58
CA ASN A 102 1.56 -14.86 -10.64
C ASN A 102 1.08 -13.52 -10.07
N LEU A 103 0.03 -13.53 -9.24
CA LEU A 103 -0.47 -12.34 -8.56
C LEU A 103 0.62 -11.69 -7.70
N MET A 104 1.36 -12.46 -6.89
CA MET A 104 2.41 -11.93 -6.03
C MET A 104 3.60 -11.38 -6.82
N ARG A 105 3.97 -12.02 -7.93
CA ARG A 105 4.99 -11.51 -8.85
C ARG A 105 4.55 -10.20 -9.49
N ASN A 106 3.28 -10.10 -9.89
CA ASN A 106 2.69 -8.87 -10.44
C ASN A 106 2.52 -7.77 -9.38
N TRP A 107 2.28 -8.14 -8.12
CA TRP A 107 2.14 -7.21 -7.01
C TRP A 107 3.40 -6.35 -6.79
N ARG A 108 4.58 -6.94 -7.02
CA ARG A 108 5.89 -6.30 -6.83
C ARG A 108 6.61 -5.92 -8.12
N HIS A 109 6.37 -6.66 -9.20
CA HIS A 109 7.11 -6.61 -10.45
C HIS A 109 8.62 -6.86 -10.29
N ASP A 110 8.99 -7.84 -9.45
CA ASP A 110 10.36 -8.18 -9.07
C ASP A 110 11.34 -8.39 -10.24
N ALA A 111 10.84 -8.74 -11.43
CA ALA A 111 11.64 -8.89 -12.64
C ALA A 111 12.35 -7.59 -13.08
N PHE A 112 11.88 -6.42 -12.64
CA PHE A 112 12.38 -5.11 -13.09
C PHE A 112 13.29 -4.41 -12.08
N THR A 113 13.33 -4.87 -10.83
CA THR A 113 14.13 -4.29 -9.74
C THR A 113 15.61 -4.74 -9.63
N PRO A 114 16.15 -5.77 -10.34
CA PRO A 114 17.49 -6.28 -10.03
C PRO A 114 18.65 -5.35 -10.43
N SER A 115 18.40 -4.24 -11.12
CA SER A 115 19.42 -3.30 -11.60
C SER A 115 19.50 -1.98 -10.80
N LEU A 116 19.03 -1.97 -9.54
CA LEU A 116 19.02 -0.76 -8.72
C LEU A 116 20.40 -0.50 -8.09
N VAL A 117 21.01 0.63 -8.46
CA VAL A 117 22.19 1.18 -7.78
C VAL A 117 21.79 1.63 -6.38
N LYS A 118 22.52 1.16 -5.36
CA LYS A 118 22.23 1.39 -3.94
C LYS A 118 23.17 2.42 -3.29
N GLY A 119 22.75 2.99 -2.17
CA GLY A 119 23.53 3.90 -1.34
C GLY A 119 23.63 5.35 -1.82
N ILE A 120 22.82 5.76 -2.81
CA ILE A 120 22.73 7.16 -3.24
C ILE A 120 21.67 7.86 -2.39
N ILE A 121 22.09 8.83 -1.57
CA ILE A 121 21.19 9.67 -0.77
C ILE A 121 21.51 11.12 -1.12
N ASP A 122 20.59 11.80 -1.79
CA ASP A 122 20.78 13.17 -2.23
C ASP A 122 19.45 13.93 -2.20
N PRO A 123 19.18 14.73 -1.15
CA PRO A 123 17.90 15.42 -0.99
C PRO A 123 17.66 16.55 -2.00
N ASP A 124 18.64 16.90 -2.86
CA ASP A 124 18.44 17.87 -3.93
C ASP A 124 17.73 17.22 -5.13
N TYR A 125 16.44 17.51 -5.26
CA TYR A 125 15.60 16.97 -6.31
C TYR A 125 16.11 17.28 -7.73
N ASN A 126 16.89 18.35 -7.92
CA ASN A 126 17.41 18.72 -9.25
C ASN A 126 18.43 17.72 -9.78
N ASN A 127 19.04 16.93 -8.90
CA ASN A 127 20.00 15.90 -9.27
C ASN A 127 19.30 14.63 -9.74
N TRP A 128 18.01 14.48 -9.47
CA TRP A 128 17.19 13.33 -9.86
C TRP A 128 16.37 13.63 -11.10
N SER A 129 16.30 12.65 -11.99
CA SER A 129 15.41 12.67 -13.14
C SER A 129 14.84 11.28 -13.37
N PHE A 130 13.70 11.20 -14.04
CA PHE A 130 13.15 9.93 -14.47
C PHE A 130 12.50 10.03 -15.85
N ARG A 131 12.38 8.86 -16.48
CA ARG A 131 11.58 8.67 -17.69
C ARG A 131 10.52 7.61 -17.42
N VAL A 132 9.28 7.91 -17.79
CA VAL A 132 8.19 6.93 -17.77
C VAL A 132 8.34 5.99 -18.96
N ASN A 133 8.37 4.69 -18.69
CA ASN A 133 8.42 3.64 -19.69
C ASN A 133 7.33 2.60 -19.39
N THR A 134 7.09 1.74 -20.38
CA THR A 134 5.95 0.82 -20.38
C THR A 134 6.42 -0.53 -20.90
N SER A 135 5.95 -1.61 -20.29
CA SER A 135 6.27 -2.99 -20.67
C SER A 135 5.08 -3.88 -20.33
N PHE A 136 5.31 -5.19 -20.31
CA PHE A 136 4.37 -6.20 -19.84
C PHE A 136 5.00 -7.00 -18.70
N GLY A 137 4.14 -7.48 -17.80
CA GLY A 137 4.55 -8.41 -16.75
C GLY A 137 5.02 -9.74 -17.33
N THR A 138 5.62 -10.55 -16.46
CA THR A 138 5.93 -11.95 -16.76
C THR A 138 5.27 -12.85 -15.74
N ASP A 139 4.80 -14.00 -16.19
CA ASP A 139 4.24 -15.03 -15.32
C ASP A 139 5.35 -15.73 -14.51
N ILE A 140 5.00 -16.71 -13.68
CA ILE A 140 5.94 -17.51 -12.89
C ILE A 140 6.92 -18.33 -13.74
N ASN A 141 6.57 -18.64 -14.99
CA ASN A 141 7.43 -19.35 -15.94
C ASN A 141 8.41 -18.41 -16.66
N GLY A 142 8.16 -17.10 -16.58
CA GLY A 142 8.94 -16.07 -17.26
C GLY A 142 8.37 -15.67 -18.62
N ASP A 143 7.20 -16.19 -18.98
CA ASP A 143 6.51 -15.84 -20.22
C ASP A 143 5.85 -14.46 -20.09
N VAL A 144 5.86 -13.69 -21.17
CA VAL A 144 5.28 -12.34 -21.20
C VAL A 144 3.76 -12.42 -21.14
N ASP A 145 3.16 -11.72 -20.17
CA ASP A 145 1.71 -11.58 -20.04
C ASP A 145 1.25 -10.22 -20.57
N VAL A 146 0.77 -10.22 -21.82
CA VAL A 146 0.28 -9.01 -22.50
C VAL A 146 -0.97 -8.41 -21.86
N SER A 147 -1.71 -9.18 -21.06
CA SER A 147 -2.90 -8.72 -20.34
C SER A 147 -2.57 -7.97 -19.05
N ASN A 148 -1.29 -8.02 -18.64
CA ASN A 148 -0.75 -7.34 -17.49
C ASN A 148 0.26 -6.26 -17.92
N PRO A 149 -0.22 -5.12 -18.45
CA PRO A 149 0.66 -4.01 -18.76
C PRO A 149 1.32 -3.46 -17.49
N LEU A 150 2.58 -3.06 -17.65
CA LEU A 150 3.43 -2.52 -16.59
C LEU A 150 3.87 -1.10 -16.96
N ILE A 151 3.84 -0.21 -15.97
CA ILE A 151 4.48 1.11 -16.03
C ILE A 151 5.68 1.08 -15.10
N PHE A 152 6.84 1.54 -15.56
CA PHE A 152 8.03 1.66 -14.73
C PHE A 152 8.79 2.95 -15.04
N LEU A 153 9.56 3.42 -14.08
CA LEU A 153 10.37 4.62 -14.21
C LEU A 153 11.84 4.24 -14.32
N THR A 154 12.51 4.76 -15.34
CA THR A 154 13.97 4.73 -15.41
C THR A 154 14.48 5.96 -14.68
N PHE A 155 15.02 5.75 -13.47
CA PHE A 155 15.62 6.81 -12.66
C PHE A 155 17.06 7.08 -13.08
N SER A 156 17.47 8.34 -12.95
CA SER A 156 18.85 8.77 -13.14
C SER A 156 19.24 9.83 -12.11
N TRP A 157 20.48 9.76 -11.64
CA TRP A 157 21.09 10.71 -10.71
C TRP A 157 22.31 11.36 -11.39
N HIS A 158 22.34 12.69 -11.48
CA HIS A 158 23.28 13.46 -12.31
C HIS A 158 23.39 12.93 -13.75
N GLY A 159 22.26 12.54 -14.35
CA GLY A 159 22.20 11.95 -15.70
C GLY A 159 22.72 10.52 -15.81
N THR A 160 23.17 9.90 -14.71
CA THR A 160 23.63 8.51 -14.68
C THR A 160 22.48 7.60 -14.27
N PHE A 161 22.30 6.48 -14.98
CA PHE A 161 21.26 5.49 -14.68
C PHE A 161 21.37 4.97 -13.24
N VAL A 162 20.25 4.96 -12.51
CA VAL A 162 20.13 4.42 -11.15
C VAL A 162 19.39 3.10 -11.15
N GLY A 163 18.27 2.99 -11.86
CA GLY A 163 17.47 1.78 -11.85
C GLY A 163 16.14 1.93 -12.58
N ASN A 164 15.54 0.79 -12.89
CA ASN A 164 14.16 0.72 -13.35
C ASN A 164 13.27 0.35 -12.16
N ILE A 165 12.30 1.20 -11.86
CA ILE A 165 11.44 1.03 -10.70
C ILE A 165 10.00 0.92 -11.18
N PRO A 166 9.36 -0.24 -11.00
CA PRO A 166 7.97 -0.42 -11.39
C PRO A 166 7.04 0.44 -10.51
N VAL A 167 5.97 0.97 -11.11
CA VAL A 167 4.81 1.39 -10.34
C VAL A 167 4.03 0.10 -10.04
N SER A 168 4.04 -0.33 -8.79
CA SER A 168 3.49 -1.61 -8.36
C SER A 168 2.39 -1.40 -7.32
N ILE A 169 1.60 -2.43 -7.01
CA ILE A 169 0.61 -2.33 -5.92
C ILE A 169 1.33 -2.15 -4.57
N GLU A 170 2.49 -2.78 -4.39
CA GLU A 170 3.35 -2.56 -3.22
C GLU A 170 3.72 -1.08 -3.06
N ALA A 171 4.15 -0.41 -4.14
CA ALA A 171 4.43 1.03 -4.10
C ALA A 171 3.20 1.89 -3.74
N LEU A 172 2.00 1.45 -4.13
CA LEU A 172 0.75 2.12 -3.77
C LEU A 172 0.39 1.94 -2.29
N TRP A 173 0.63 0.76 -1.72
CA TRP A 173 0.45 0.50 -0.29
C TRP A 173 1.47 1.28 0.54
N GLU A 174 2.72 1.34 0.09
CA GLU A 174 3.74 2.18 0.72
C GLU A 174 3.37 3.66 0.72
N ALA A 175 2.79 4.18 -0.37
CA ALA A 175 2.28 5.56 -0.38
C ALA A 175 1.22 5.81 0.70
N ASN A 176 0.36 4.82 0.97
CA ASN A 176 -0.65 4.90 2.03
C ASN A 176 -0.01 4.80 3.43
N ALA A 177 0.88 3.82 3.63
CA ALA A 177 1.58 3.60 4.90
C ALA A 177 2.47 4.80 5.29
N MET A 178 3.22 5.35 4.34
CA MET A 178 4.04 6.54 4.56
C MET A 178 3.19 7.77 4.89
N TRP A 179 2.05 7.98 4.21
CA TRP A 179 1.15 9.06 4.61
C TRP A 179 0.61 8.87 6.02
N ALA A 180 0.27 7.64 6.42
CA ALA A 180 -0.21 7.36 7.76
C ALA A 180 0.85 7.67 8.83
N GLU A 181 2.09 7.24 8.59
CA GLU A 181 3.25 7.55 9.42
C GLU A 181 3.50 9.07 9.52
N ILE A 182 3.56 9.77 8.38
CA ILE A 182 3.84 11.20 8.32
C ILE A 182 2.75 11.98 9.06
N THR A 183 1.48 11.64 8.81
CA THR A 183 0.34 12.31 9.45
C THR A 183 0.36 12.10 10.95
N TYR A 184 0.61 10.86 11.40
CA TYR A 184 0.74 10.56 12.82
C TYR A 184 1.85 11.39 13.46
N ASN A 185 3.05 11.37 12.89
CA ASN A 185 4.20 12.07 13.45
C ASN A 185 4.03 13.59 13.46
N VAL A 186 3.58 14.20 12.36
CA VAL A 186 3.35 15.64 12.28
C VAL A 186 2.30 16.08 13.30
N MET A 187 1.16 15.39 13.36
CA MET A 187 0.09 15.76 14.30
C MET A 187 0.54 15.55 15.75
N THR A 188 1.26 14.48 16.03
CA THR A 188 1.78 14.20 17.38
C THR A 188 2.82 15.24 17.81
N ALA A 189 3.72 15.64 16.92
CA ALA A 189 4.71 16.69 17.17
C ALA A 189 4.03 18.03 17.53
N THR A 190 2.95 18.39 16.85
CA THR A 190 2.16 19.60 17.18
C THR A 190 1.42 19.53 18.51
N LEU A 191 1.22 18.33 19.06
CA LEU A 191 0.53 18.07 20.32
C LEU A 191 1.49 17.84 21.50
N LEU A 192 2.80 17.95 21.28
CA LEU A 192 3.77 17.89 22.37
C LEU A 192 3.58 19.06 23.32
N GLN A 193 3.72 18.80 24.63
CA GLN A 193 3.50 19.81 25.67
C GLN A 193 4.49 20.98 25.58
N ASN A 194 5.70 20.71 25.09
CA ASN A 194 6.71 21.72 24.85
C ASN A 194 6.73 22.06 23.34
N HIS A 195 6.23 23.24 22.99
CA HIS A 195 6.14 23.71 21.61
C HIS A 195 7.51 23.84 20.92
N ASP A 196 8.55 24.28 21.63
CA ASP A 196 9.90 24.40 21.06
C ASP A 196 10.45 23.03 20.64
N VAL A 197 10.16 21.99 21.45
CA VAL A 197 10.52 20.61 21.11
C VAL A 197 9.71 20.11 19.91
N GLY A 198 8.43 20.47 19.83
CA GLY A 198 7.58 20.19 18.68
C GLY A 198 8.10 20.79 17.37
N ASP A 199 8.51 22.06 17.38
CA ASP A 199 9.03 22.74 16.20
C ASP A 199 10.34 22.12 15.70
N VAL A 200 11.26 21.81 16.63
CA VAL A 200 12.51 21.10 16.31
C VAL A 200 12.23 19.72 15.71
N GLU A 201 11.24 19.01 16.25
CA GLU A 201 10.84 17.69 15.74
C GLU A 201 10.21 17.78 14.35
N LEU A 202 9.37 18.79 14.07
CA LEU A 202 8.80 19.02 12.74
C LEU A 202 9.87 19.29 11.69
N GLU A 203 10.90 20.08 12.02
CA GLU A 203 12.03 20.31 11.12
C GLU A 203 12.84 19.02 10.89
N ARG A 204 13.04 18.21 11.94
CA ARG A 204 13.69 16.89 11.84
C ARG A 204 12.91 15.96 10.90
N LEU A 205 11.60 15.84 11.09
CA LEU A 205 10.71 15.02 10.26
C LEU A 205 10.70 15.48 8.79
N SER A 206 10.65 16.79 8.55
CA SER A 206 10.70 17.35 7.20
C SER A 206 11.98 16.94 6.45
N ARG A 207 13.13 16.99 7.13
CA ARG A 207 14.42 16.53 6.57
C ARG A 207 14.44 15.02 6.34
N GLU A 208 13.95 14.24 7.30
CA GLU A 208 13.88 12.78 7.22
C GLU A 208 13.04 12.32 6.02
N TYR A 209 11.83 12.85 5.85
CA TYR A 209 10.97 12.46 4.73
C TYR A 209 11.46 12.96 3.36
N ARG A 210 12.20 14.07 3.33
CA ARG A 210 12.89 14.51 2.11
C ARG A 210 13.98 13.51 1.72
N GLN A 211 14.77 13.04 2.68
CA GLN A 211 15.78 12.01 2.43
C GLN A 211 15.14 10.68 2.00
N TYR A 212 13.99 10.31 2.58
CA TYR A 212 13.26 9.10 2.20
C TYR A 212 12.93 9.05 0.70
N ILE A 213 12.41 10.16 0.16
CA ILE A 213 12.06 10.24 -1.26
C ILE A 213 13.32 10.16 -2.11
N TYR A 214 14.35 10.95 -1.81
CA TYR A 214 15.55 11.01 -2.64
C TYR A 214 16.68 10.08 -2.13
N ASN A 215 16.32 8.81 -1.94
CA ASN A 215 17.22 7.73 -1.57
C ASN A 215 17.03 6.55 -2.53
N SER A 216 18.10 6.14 -3.21
CA SER A 216 18.07 5.03 -4.17
C SER A 216 17.58 3.73 -3.55
N ASP A 217 17.89 3.48 -2.26
CA ASP A 217 17.52 2.26 -1.55
C ASP A 217 16.00 2.17 -1.30
N LEU A 218 15.31 3.31 -1.36
CA LEU A 218 13.89 3.45 -1.04
C LEU A 218 13.04 3.81 -2.25
N LEU A 219 13.61 3.85 -3.47
CA LEU A 219 12.89 4.25 -4.68
C LEU A 219 11.68 3.37 -4.97
N VAL A 220 11.78 2.05 -4.73
CA VAL A 220 10.66 1.11 -4.93
C VAL A 220 9.43 1.52 -4.13
N TYR A 221 9.66 2.07 -2.93
CA TYR A 221 8.60 2.46 -2.01
C TYR A 221 8.16 3.92 -2.23
N SER A 222 9.07 4.80 -2.67
CA SER A 222 8.78 6.22 -2.86
C SER A 222 8.31 6.59 -4.28
N VAL A 223 8.33 5.66 -5.24
CA VAL A 223 8.02 5.92 -6.66
C VAL A 223 6.65 6.58 -6.88
N GLY A 224 5.62 6.16 -6.14
CA GLY A 224 4.28 6.76 -6.24
C GLY A 224 4.29 8.25 -5.87
N THR A 225 4.95 8.59 -4.77
CA THR A 225 5.07 9.97 -4.30
C THR A 225 5.99 10.81 -5.19
N HIS A 226 7.06 10.22 -5.75
CA HIS A 226 7.91 10.86 -6.75
C HIS A 226 7.11 11.30 -7.97
N LEU A 227 6.26 10.41 -8.50
CA LEU A 227 5.44 10.72 -9.67
C LEU A 227 4.48 11.88 -9.40
N VAL A 228 3.78 11.83 -8.28
CA VAL A 228 2.87 12.90 -7.87
C VAL A 228 3.62 14.21 -7.70
N SER A 229 4.72 14.20 -6.96
CA SER A 229 5.52 15.39 -6.68
C SER A 229 6.04 16.06 -7.95
N SER A 230 6.69 15.27 -8.81
CA SER A 230 7.36 15.76 -10.01
C SER A 230 6.37 16.17 -11.10
N LEU A 231 5.37 15.33 -11.38
CA LEU A 231 4.46 15.57 -12.50
C LEU A 231 3.41 16.64 -12.19
N LEU A 232 2.93 16.71 -10.94
CA LEU A 232 1.96 17.72 -10.50
C LEU A 232 2.62 18.97 -9.93
N LYS A 233 3.96 19.00 -9.83
CA LYS A 233 4.76 20.13 -9.35
C LYS A 233 4.29 20.65 -7.99
N THR A 234 3.97 19.74 -7.08
CA THR A 234 3.55 20.12 -5.73
C THR A 234 4.73 20.73 -4.99
N LYS A 235 4.53 21.92 -4.41
CA LYS A 235 5.60 22.69 -3.76
C LYS A 235 6.09 22.04 -2.47
N GLU A 236 5.18 21.41 -1.73
CA GLU A 236 5.47 20.81 -0.44
C GLU A 236 5.39 19.28 -0.48
N LEU A 237 6.33 18.66 0.23
CA LEU A 237 6.46 17.21 0.27
C LEU A 237 5.25 16.53 0.90
N PHE A 238 4.73 17.12 1.98
CA PHE A 238 3.56 16.62 2.69
C PHE A 238 2.33 16.50 1.79
N TYR A 239 2.11 17.49 0.91
CA TYR A 239 1.03 17.44 -0.07
C TYR A 239 1.23 16.37 -1.13
N SER A 240 2.48 16.13 -1.51
CA SER A 240 2.83 15.05 -2.43
C SER A 240 2.43 13.70 -1.84
N PHE A 241 2.78 13.44 -0.57
CA PHE A 241 2.39 12.21 0.12
C PHE A 241 0.87 12.10 0.27
N ARG A 242 0.20 13.17 0.68
CA ARG A 242 -1.26 13.17 0.85
C ARG A 242 -2.01 12.86 -0.44
N LEU A 243 -1.61 13.51 -1.54
CA LEU A 243 -2.22 13.31 -2.83
C LEU A 243 -1.86 11.94 -3.40
N SER A 244 -0.62 11.48 -3.23
CA SER A 244 -0.19 10.12 -3.57
C SER A 244 -1.04 9.07 -2.87
N LYS A 245 -1.22 9.18 -1.56
CA LYS A 245 -2.12 8.33 -0.77
C LYS A 245 -3.55 8.36 -1.28
N PHE A 246 -4.09 9.55 -1.56
CA PHE A 246 -5.47 9.70 -2.03
C PHE A 246 -5.68 9.01 -3.40
N LEU A 247 -4.78 9.26 -4.35
CA LEU A 247 -4.83 8.64 -5.68
C LEU A 247 -4.59 7.14 -5.60
N SER A 248 -3.68 6.69 -4.73
CA SER A 248 -3.44 5.26 -4.45
C SER A 248 -4.72 4.59 -3.94
N SER A 249 -5.36 5.17 -2.92
CA SER A 249 -6.61 4.64 -2.34
C SER A 249 -7.73 4.50 -3.39
N ILE A 250 -7.90 5.48 -4.29
CA ILE A 250 -8.87 5.36 -5.40
C ILE A 250 -8.48 4.22 -6.33
N SER A 251 -7.21 4.15 -6.71
CA SER A 251 -6.70 3.17 -7.67
C SER A 251 -6.87 1.73 -7.19
N LEU A 252 -6.57 1.49 -5.90
CA LEU A 252 -6.71 0.20 -5.23
C LEU A 252 -8.18 -0.22 -5.07
N ASN A 253 -9.10 0.74 -5.09
CA ASN A 253 -10.53 0.49 -4.93
C ASN A 253 -11.33 0.48 -6.22
N LEU A 254 -10.79 0.98 -7.34
CA LEU A 254 -11.59 1.18 -8.56
C LEU A 254 -12.00 -0.17 -9.20
N PRO A 255 -13.31 -0.48 -9.28
CA PRO A 255 -13.78 -1.69 -9.95
C PRO A 255 -13.38 -1.71 -11.43
N PHE A 256 -12.97 -2.87 -11.93
CA PHE A 256 -12.59 -3.05 -13.33
C PHE A 256 -13.74 -2.67 -14.30
N SER A 257 -14.99 -2.89 -13.89
CA SER A 257 -16.18 -2.49 -14.65
C SER A 257 -16.31 -0.98 -14.89
N LEU A 258 -15.54 -0.15 -14.18
CA LEU A 258 -15.49 1.31 -14.37
C LEU A 258 -14.29 1.77 -15.21
N TYR A 259 -13.40 0.87 -15.66
CA TYR A 259 -12.23 1.27 -16.45
C TYR A 259 -12.63 1.91 -17.78
N GLY A 260 -13.74 1.48 -18.39
CA GLY A 260 -14.29 2.11 -19.59
C GLY A 260 -14.83 3.52 -19.37
N GLN A 261 -15.11 3.93 -18.12
CA GLN A 261 -15.59 5.27 -17.78
C GLN A 261 -14.45 6.24 -17.45
N LEU A 262 -13.26 5.74 -17.12
CA LEU A 262 -12.09 6.58 -16.89
C LEU A 262 -11.81 7.45 -18.11
N LYS A 263 -11.71 8.76 -17.88
CA LYS A 263 -11.29 9.71 -18.91
C LYS A 263 -9.93 9.26 -19.48
N ARG A 264 -9.88 9.11 -20.81
CA ARG A 264 -8.66 8.71 -21.52
C ARG A 264 -7.71 9.90 -21.64
N PRO A 265 -6.48 9.80 -21.09
CA PRO A 265 -5.48 10.85 -21.26
C PRO A 265 -4.97 10.88 -22.70
N ARG A 266 -4.37 12.00 -23.12
CA ARG A 266 -3.77 12.18 -24.45
C ARG A 266 -2.33 11.66 -24.49
N THR A 267 -2.08 10.50 -23.90
CA THR A 267 -0.76 9.87 -23.81
C THR A 267 -0.87 8.37 -24.08
N ILE A 268 0.26 7.67 -24.15
CA ILE A 268 0.29 6.20 -24.31
C ILE A 268 -0.47 5.45 -23.20
N LEU A 269 -0.71 6.09 -22.05
CA LEU A 269 -1.47 5.53 -20.94
C LEU A 269 -2.91 5.15 -21.33
N SER A 270 -3.52 5.82 -22.32
CA SER A 270 -4.85 5.43 -22.80
C SER A 270 -4.82 4.03 -23.40
N SER A 271 -3.85 3.77 -24.29
CA SER A 271 -3.69 2.47 -24.94
C SER A 271 -3.35 1.38 -23.93
N ILE A 272 -2.55 1.72 -22.91
CA ILE A 272 -2.17 0.79 -21.82
C ILE A 272 -3.38 0.43 -20.97
N LEU A 273 -4.22 1.40 -20.63
CA LEU A 273 -5.46 1.15 -19.90
C LEU A 273 -6.40 0.22 -20.67
N ASP A 274 -6.45 0.35 -22.00
CA ASP A 274 -7.27 -0.50 -22.86
C ASP A 274 -6.72 -1.94 -23.00
N LEU A 275 -5.45 -2.17 -22.67
CA LEU A 275 -4.81 -3.49 -22.66
C LEU A 275 -5.03 -4.27 -21.35
N CYS A 276 -5.49 -3.60 -20.28
CA CYS A 276 -5.73 -4.26 -19.00
C CYS A 276 -6.83 -5.33 -19.12
N GLY A 277 -6.48 -6.60 -18.83
CA GLY A 277 -7.45 -7.71 -18.81
C GLY A 277 -8.25 -7.85 -17.51
N ASP A 278 -7.75 -7.25 -16.43
CA ASP A 278 -8.38 -7.18 -15.11
C ASP A 278 -7.96 -5.86 -14.43
N MET A 279 -8.36 -5.69 -13.17
CA MET A 279 -7.97 -4.61 -12.30
C MET A 279 -6.44 -4.50 -12.20
N ASN A 280 -5.92 -3.34 -12.61
CA ASN A 280 -4.52 -2.97 -12.56
C ASN A 280 -4.40 -1.58 -11.89
N PRO A 281 -4.38 -1.53 -10.54
CA PRO A 281 -4.31 -0.28 -9.79
C PRO A 281 -3.12 0.62 -10.18
N PRO A 282 -1.90 0.11 -10.44
CA PRO A 282 -0.79 0.94 -10.90
C PRO A 282 -1.07 1.73 -12.18
N VAL A 283 -1.68 1.09 -13.19
CA VAL A 283 -2.06 1.79 -14.43
C VAL A 283 -3.12 2.87 -14.15
N VAL A 284 -4.13 2.55 -13.32
CA VAL A 284 -5.14 3.53 -12.92
C VAL A 284 -4.49 4.72 -12.22
N PHE A 285 -3.58 4.49 -11.28
CA PHE A 285 -2.87 5.55 -10.55
C PHE A 285 -2.18 6.53 -11.51
N CYS A 286 -1.44 6.03 -12.49
CA CYS A 286 -0.79 6.86 -13.50
C CYS A 286 -1.81 7.61 -14.39
N VAL A 287 -2.92 6.98 -14.76
CA VAL A 287 -4.01 7.62 -15.52
C VAL A 287 -4.64 8.76 -14.71
N LEU A 288 -4.88 8.57 -13.41
CA LEU A 288 -5.44 9.61 -12.54
C LEU A 288 -4.53 10.83 -12.47
N ILE A 289 -3.21 10.63 -12.32
CA ILE A 289 -2.21 11.70 -12.34
C ILE A 289 -2.25 12.44 -13.68
N GLN A 290 -2.22 11.71 -14.79
CA GLN A 290 -2.18 12.32 -16.12
C GLN A 290 -3.44 13.16 -16.42
N ASN A 291 -4.61 12.69 -16.00
CA ASN A 291 -5.86 13.45 -16.14
C ASN A 291 -5.85 14.74 -15.32
N LEU A 292 -5.24 14.74 -14.12
CA LEU A 292 -5.04 15.96 -13.33
C LEU A 292 -4.14 16.95 -14.05
N ILE A 293 -3.03 16.50 -14.64
CA ILE A 293 -2.14 17.36 -15.46
C ILE A 293 -2.92 17.98 -16.62
N GLU A 294 -3.66 17.16 -17.37
CA GLU A 294 -4.40 17.60 -18.56
C GLU A 294 -5.58 18.52 -18.22
N SER A 295 -6.14 18.41 -17.02
CA SER A 295 -7.19 19.31 -16.55
C SER A 295 -6.69 20.75 -16.34
N ARG A 296 -5.36 20.94 -16.19
CA ARG A 296 -4.71 22.22 -15.87
C ARG A 296 -5.25 22.89 -14.62
N ILE A 297 -5.85 22.10 -13.72
CA ILE A 297 -6.30 22.59 -12.43
C ILE A 297 -5.09 22.99 -11.59
N ASP A 298 -5.21 24.08 -10.85
CA ASP A 298 -4.25 24.39 -9.80
C ASP A 298 -4.39 23.32 -8.71
N ILE A 299 -3.36 22.49 -8.54
CA ILE A 299 -3.34 21.41 -7.56
C ILE A 299 -3.45 21.96 -6.14
N ASN A 300 -2.94 23.17 -5.88
CA ASN A 300 -3.12 23.81 -4.58
C ASN A 300 -4.60 24.07 -4.32
N SER A 301 -5.37 24.49 -5.34
CA SER A 301 -6.81 24.65 -5.21
C SER A 301 -7.52 23.34 -4.83
N LEU A 302 -7.01 22.17 -5.20
CA LEU A 302 -7.59 20.87 -4.79
C LEU A 302 -7.26 20.48 -3.35
N LEU A 303 -6.15 20.98 -2.83
CA LEU A 303 -5.65 20.66 -1.49
C LEU A 303 -6.14 21.66 -0.43
N PHE A 304 -6.46 22.89 -0.84
CA PHE A 304 -6.87 24.00 0.02
C PHE A 304 -8.26 24.55 -0.32
N THR A 305 -9.09 23.80 -1.05
CA THR A 305 -10.45 24.23 -1.43
C THR A 305 -11.33 24.61 -0.25
N LYS A 306 -11.05 24.04 0.92
CA LYS A 306 -11.86 24.21 2.13
C LYS A 306 -10.99 24.69 3.29
N PRO A 307 -11.56 25.48 4.23
CA PRO A 307 -10.84 25.96 5.41
C PRO A 307 -10.26 24.84 6.28
N ASP A 308 -10.84 23.65 6.21
CA ASP A 308 -10.41 22.44 6.90
C ASP A 308 -9.22 21.73 6.21
N GLY A 309 -8.76 22.25 5.06
CA GLY A 309 -7.69 21.68 4.27
C GLY A 309 -8.02 20.30 3.71
N LEU A 310 -9.30 19.91 3.55
CA LEU A 310 -9.66 18.61 2.99
C LEU A 310 -9.61 18.60 1.45
N ILE A 311 -9.25 17.44 0.90
CA ILE A 311 -9.25 17.18 -0.54
C ILE A 311 -10.69 17.12 -1.04
N ASP A 312 -10.97 17.83 -2.13
CA ASP A 312 -12.26 17.73 -2.81
C ASP A 312 -12.34 16.43 -3.65
N VAL A 313 -12.83 15.37 -3.00
CA VAL A 313 -12.92 14.02 -3.57
C VAL A 313 -13.75 14.00 -4.85
N ASP A 314 -14.96 14.57 -4.82
CA ASP A 314 -15.88 14.54 -5.97
C ASP A 314 -15.33 15.34 -7.16
N LYS A 315 -14.62 16.44 -6.89
CA LYS A 315 -13.93 17.20 -7.95
C LYS A 315 -12.86 16.36 -8.63
N ILE A 316 -12.01 15.64 -7.88
CA ILE A 316 -10.99 14.77 -8.50
C ILE A 316 -11.62 13.59 -9.25
N LEU A 317 -12.67 12.96 -8.70
CA LEU A 317 -13.41 11.91 -9.39
C LEU A 317 -14.01 12.43 -10.71
N SER A 318 -14.62 13.62 -10.70
CA SER A 318 -15.20 14.24 -11.90
C SER A 318 -14.16 14.55 -12.99
N ILE A 319 -12.96 15.03 -12.62
CA ILE A 319 -11.85 15.27 -13.56
C ILE A 319 -11.47 13.98 -14.29
N ASN A 320 -11.59 12.85 -13.60
CA ASN A 320 -11.27 11.52 -14.09
C ASN A 320 -12.43 10.79 -14.77
N GLY A 321 -13.60 11.44 -14.92
CA GLY A 321 -14.79 10.81 -15.51
C GLY A 321 -15.42 9.74 -14.63
N LEU A 322 -15.10 9.71 -13.33
CA LEU A 322 -15.60 8.73 -12.39
C LEU A 322 -16.92 9.19 -11.73
N PRO A 323 -17.77 8.26 -11.28
CA PRO A 323 -18.96 8.58 -10.50
C PRO A 323 -18.61 9.33 -9.21
N ALA A 324 -19.56 10.12 -8.70
CA ALA A 324 -19.44 10.76 -7.40
C ALA A 324 -19.17 9.74 -6.28
N LYS A 325 -18.48 10.19 -5.23
CA LYS A 325 -17.97 9.40 -4.09
C LYS A 325 -18.99 8.41 -3.55
N GLN A 326 -20.22 8.86 -3.26
CA GLN A 326 -21.27 8.00 -2.71
C GLN A 326 -21.62 6.85 -3.65
N SER A 327 -21.77 7.13 -4.95
CA SER A 327 -22.06 6.09 -5.95
C SER A 327 -20.87 5.16 -6.15
N LEU A 328 -19.65 5.68 -6.10
CA LEU A 328 -18.45 4.87 -6.25
C LEU A 328 -18.28 3.93 -5.05
N ASN A 329 -18.40 4.43 -3.82
CA ASN A 329 -18.37 3.62 -2.60
C ASN A 329 -19.38 2.47 -2.66
N ARG A 330 -20.63 2.75 -3.06
CA ARG A 330 -21.65 1.71 -3.20
C ARG A 330 -21.24 0.60 -4.18
N ARG A 331 -20.73 0.96 -5.35
CA ARG A 331 -20.26 -0.01 -6.36
C ARG A 331 -19.07 -0.83 -5.84
N ILE A 332 -18.16 -0.20 -5.11
CA ILE A 332 -17.02 -0.89 -4.49
C ILE A 332 -17.50 -1.91 -3.45
N SER A 333 -18.40 -1.51 -2.54
CA SER A 333 -18.98 -2.41 -1.55
C SER A 333 -19.72 -3.58 -2.21
N GLU A 334 -20.48 -3.34 -3.28
CA GLU A 334 -21.15 -4.38 -4.07
C GLU A 334 -20.14 -5.38 -4.66
N GLU A 335 -19.01 -4.91 -5.19
CA GLU A 335 -17.95 -5.78 -5.70
C GLU A 335 -17.24 -6.56 -4.59
N ILE A 336 -16.88 -5.92 -3.47
CA ILE A 336 -16.30 -6.60 -2.30
C ILE A 336 -17.23 -7.72 -1.81
N ASN A 337 -18.54 -7.48 -1.79
CA ASN A 337 -19.52 -8.49 -1.36
C ASN A 337 -19.53 -9.73 -2.26
N LYS A 338 -19.29 -9.57 -3.57
CA LYS A 338 -19.26 -10.65 -4.54
C LYS A 338 -17.99 -11.52 -4.46
N ILE A 339 -16.90 -10.99 -3.91
CA ILE A 339 -15.64 -11.75 -3.77
C ILE A 339 -15.88 -12.89 -2.78
N ASN A 340 -15.58 -14.12 -3.19
CA ASN A 340 -15.54 -15.28 -2.29
C ASN A 340 -14.35 -16.16 -2.69
N THR A 341 -13.89 -16.99 -1.77
CA THR A 341 -12.94 -18.07 -2.05
C THR A 341 -13.62 -19.18 -2.87
N LYS A 342 -12.82 -19.96 -3.59
CA LYS A 342 -13.27 -21.15 -4.31
C LYS A 342 -13.73 -22.27 -3.36
N PHE A 343 -13.20 -22.31 -2.14
CA PHE A 343 -13.45 -23.37 -1.16
C PHE A 343 -14.35 -22.90 -0.01
N ILE A 344 -15.67 -23.02 -0.18
CA ILE A 344 -16.68 -22.51 0.76
C ILE A 344 -16.82 -23.40 2.02
N ASP A 345 -16.56 -24.70 1.90
CA ASP A 345 -16.68 -25.66 3.01
C ASP A 345 -15.35 -25.91 3.75
N SER A 346 -14.31 -25.11 3.46
CA SER A 346 -12.98 -25.25 4.08
C SER A 346 -12.96 -24.70 5.51
N PRO A 347 -12.15 -25.29 6.42
CA PRO A 347 -11.84 -24.67 7.72
C PRO A 347 -11.32 -23.23 7.61
N LEU A 348 -10.57 -22.91 6.55
CA LEU A 348 -10.02 -21.58 6.31
C LEU A 348 -11.06 -20.56 5.82
N TYR A 349 -12.21 -21.02 5.33
CA TYR A 349 -13.29 -20.16 4.85
C TYR A 349 -13.81 -19.23 5.94
N ASN A 350 -13.97 -19.74 7.16
CA ASN A 350 -14.47 -18.95 8.29
C ASN A 350 -13.49 -17.82 8.65
N THR A 351 -12.18 -18.12 8.63
CA THR A 351 -11.13 -17.11 8.86
C THR A 351 -11.18 -16.03 7.77
N TYR A 352 -11.26 -16.44 6.50
CA TYR A 352 -11.42 -15.51 5.38
C TYR A 352 -12.67 -14.62 5.54
N GLN A 353 -13.83 -15.20 5.87
CA GLN A 353 -15.08 -14.44 6.06
C GLN A 353 -14.97 -13.44 7.22
N GLY A 354 -14.25 -13.79 8.29
CA GLY A 354 -13.92 -12.86 9.37
C GLY A 354 -13.13 -11.65 8.86
N HIS A 355 -12.05 -11.87 8.12
CA HIS A 355 -11.25 -10.80 7.53
C HIS A 355 -12.03 -9.98 6.49
N LYS A 356 -12.83 -10.62 5.63
CA LYS A 356 -13.71 -9.94 4.66
C LYS A 356 -14.71 -9.03 5.35
N ARG A 357 -15.38 -9.51 6.40
CA ARG A 357 -16.33 -8.72 7.19
C ARG A 357 -15.66 -7.53 7.85
N ASN A 358 -14.49 -7.72 8.45
CA ASN A 358 -13.71 -6.63 9.04
C ASN A 358 -13.32 -5.60 7.97
N GLY A 359 -12.87 -6.05 6.80
CA GLY A 359 -12.59 -5.20 5.64
C GLY A 359 -13.78 -4.36 5.19
N GLN A 360 -14.97 -4.95 5.11
CA GLN A 360 -16.22 -4.23 4.77
C GLN A 360 -16.57 -3.15 5.81
N ILE A 361 -16.42 -3.46 7.10
CA ILE A 361 -16.66 -2.49 8.18
C ILE A 361 -15.68 -1.31 8.04
N LEU A 362 -14.39 -1.60 7.83
CA LEU A 362 -13.36 -0.57 7.62
C LEU A 362 -13.66 0.26 6.38
N PHE A 363 -13.96 -0.35 5.24
CA PHE A 363 -14.29 0.37 4.02
C PHE A 363 -15.52 1.27 4.17
N ASN A 364 -16.56 0.80 4.87
CA ASN A 364 -17.76 1.61 5.11
C ASN A 364 -17.48 2.87 5.94
N VAL A 365 -16.49 2.82 6.85
CA VAL A 365 -16.07 3.98 7.66
C VAL A 365 -15.16 4.91 6.87
N HIS A 366 -14.21 4.37 6.11
CA HIS A 366 -13.09 5.13 5.54
C HIS A 366 -13.26 5.51 4.06
N GLY A 367 -14.18 4.85 3.35
CA GLY A 367 -14.52 5.11 1.96
C GLY A 367 -13.40 4.85 0.94
N VAL A 368 -13.66 5.18 -0.32
CA VAL A 368 -12.73 5.07 -1.46
C VAL A 368 -11.42 5.84 -1.24
N GLU A 369 -11.47 6.93 -0.46
CA GLU A 369 -10.29 7.72 -0.14
C GLU A 369 -9.44 7.12 0.99
N GLY A 370 -9.83 5.96 1.54
CA GLY A 370 -9.08 5.20 2.55
C GLY A 370 -8.84 5.98 3.85
N GLY A 371 -9.72 6.91 4.22
CA GLY A 371 -9.56 7.71 5.44
C GLY A 371 -8.43 8.75 5.37
N VAL A 372 -8.12 9.33 4.21
CA VAL A 372 -7.09 10.41 4.07
C VAL A 372 -7.38 11.66 4.92
N HIS A 373 -8.60 11.76 5.44
CA HIS A 373 -9.10 12.85 6.28
C HIS A 373 -9.22 12.47 7.76
N ILE A 374 -8.78 11.27 8.14
CA ILE A 374 -8.87 10.74 9.50
C ILE A 374 -7.45 10.64 10.08
N HIS A 375 -7.29 11.05 11.34
CA HIS A 375 -6.02 10.94 12.04
C HIS A 375 -5.59 9.48 12.15
N SER A 376 -4.37 9.15 11.74
CA SER A 376 -3.84 7.78 11.62
C SER A 376 -3.74 6.99 12.93
N SER A 377 -4.02 7.58 14.08
CA SER A 377 -4.11 6.88 15.37
C SER A 377 -5.21 5.80 15.40
N PHE A 378 -6.22 5.88 14.52
CA PHE A 378 -7.20 4.79 14.39
C PHE A 378 -6.54 3.46 13.99
N LEU A 379 -5.38 3.50 13.33
CA LEU A 379 -4.61 2.30 12.97
C LEU A 379 -3.99 1.61 14.19
N ILE A 380 -3.67 2.37 15.24
CA ILE A 380 -3.24 1.81 16.53
C ILE A 380 -4.41 1.07 17.20
N ASP A 381 -5.62 1.66 17.16
CA ASP A 381 -6.83 1.00 17.66
C ASP A 381 -7.17 -0.27 16.85
N ILE A 382 -7.02 -0.24 15.52
CA ILE A 382 -7.15 -1.44 14.67
C ILE A 382 -6.13 -2.50 15.06
N THR A 383 -4.88 -2.11 15.31
CA THR A 383 -3.83 -3.03 15.77
C THR A 383 -4.26 -3.70 17.06
N ASN A 384 -4.63 -2.92 18.07
CA ASN A 384 -5.04 -3.44 19.37
C ASN A 384 -6.30 -4.33 19.29
N LYS A 385 -7.31 -3.95 18.50
CA LYS A 385 -8.58 -4.71 18.39
C LYS A 385 -8.46 -5.96 17.54
N SER A 386 -7.66 -5.93 16.48
CA SER A 386 -7.49 -7.08 15.59
C SER A 386 -6.77 -8.23 16.28
N LYS A 387 -5.89 -7.92 17.24
CA LYS A 387 -4.96 -8.88 17.85
C LYS A 387 -4.14 -9.63 16.80
N GLN A 388 -3.95 -9.05 15.61
CA GLN A 388 -3.17 -9.65 14.52
C GLN A 388 -1.72 -9.15 14.53
N PHE A 389 -1.06 -9.20 15.69
CA PHE A 389 0.31 -8.73 15.85
C PHE A 389 1.17 -9.73 16.62
N ILE A 390 2.48 -9.73 16.34
CA ILE A 390 3.48 -10.56 16.98
C ILE A 390 4.65 -9.67 17.40
N PHE A 391 4.99 -9.69 18.69
CA PHE A 391 6.17 -9.05 19.24
C PHE A 391 7.26 -10.10 19.45
N GLN A 392 8.34 -10.06 18.64
CA GLN A 392 9.38 -11.11 18.69
C GLN A 392 10.19 -11.10 19.99
N ASN A 393 10.20 -10.00 20.72
CA ASN A 393 10.84 -9.94 22.04
C ASN A 393 9.99 -10.58 23.14
N ASP A 394 8.69 -10.71 22.90
CA ASP A 394 7.72 -11.30 23.82
C ASP A 394 7.20 -12.62 23.27
N LEU A 395 8.10 -13.49 22.73
CA LEU A 395 7.76 -14.83 22.21
C LEU A 395 7.18 -15.74 23.30
N VAL A 396 5.97 -15.41 23.72
CA VAL A 396 5.01 -16.25 24.42
C VAL A 396 4.24 -16.96 23.32
N ASP A 397 4.04 -18.28 23.46
CA ASP A 397 3.14 -19.03 22.58
C ASP A 397 1.73 -18.43 22.72
N THR A 398 1.36 -17.60 21.76
CA THR A 398 0.04 -16.98 21.63
C THR A 398 -0.71 -17.65 20.49
N ASP A 399 -2.04 -17.62 20.52
CA ASP A 399 -2.86 -18.12 19.41
C ASP A 399 -2.46 -17.50 18.04
N VAL A 400 -1.98 -16.26 18.07
CA VAL A 400 -1.57 -15.49 16.88
C VAL A 400 -0.22 -15.96 16.34
N SER A 401 0.74 -16.28 17.22
CA SER A 401 2.01 -16.87 16.79
C SER A 401 1.79 -18.26 16.21
N ASP A 402 0.93 -19.07 16.83
CA ASP A 402 0.58 -20.40 16.32
C ASP A 402 -0.09 -20.32 14.95
N GLN A 403 -1.04 -19.40 14.79
CA GLN A 403 -1.68 -19.09 13.51
C GLN A 403 -0.65 -18.66 12.45
N HIS A 404 0.30 -17.81 12.81
CA HIS A 404 1.36 -17.37 11.91
C HIS A 404 2.23 -18.53 11.42
N TYR A 405 2.74 -19.35 12.33
CA TYR A 405 3.58 -20.49 11.97
C TYR A 405 2.79 -21.55 11.18
N TYR A 406 1.51 -21.76 11.51
CA TYR A 406 0.62 -22.63 10.74
C TYR A 406 0.52 -22.19 9.28
N PHE A 407 0.21 -20.91 9.02
CA PHE A 407 0.12 -20.40 7.65
C PHE A 407 1.47 -20.37 6.93
N LEU A 408 2.55 -20.07 7.63
CA LEU A 408 3.90 -20.12 7.05
C LEU A 408 4.26 -21.55 6.61
N ASN A 409 3.86 -22.57 7.38
CA ASN A 409 4.05 -23.96 7.01
C ASN A 409 3.23 -24.34 5.75
N LEU A 410 1.97 -23.91 5.67
CA LEU A 410 1.15 -24.11 4.45
C LEU A 410 1.76 -23.40 3.24
N PHE A 411 2.28 -22.20 3.41
CA PHE A 411 2.98 -21.49 2.35
C PHE A 411 4.27 -22.20 1.90
N ASN A 412 5.02 -22.78 2.83
CA ASN A 412 6.17 -23.62 2.47
C ASN A 412 5.74 -24.85 1.67
N GLN A 413 4.57 -25.44 1.98
CA GLN A 413 3.99 -26.56 1.23
C GLN A 413 3.52 -26.16 -0.18
N MET A 414 3.06 -24.92 -0.41
CA MET A 414 2.73 -24.42 -1.76
C MET A 414 3.89 -24.61 -2.74
N ASN A 415 5.12 -24.35 -2.29
CA ASN A 415 6.32 -24.51 -3.11
C ASN A 415 6.57 -25.98 -3.51
N SER A 416 6.12 -26.93 -2.70
CA SER A 416 6.18 -28.36 -3.04
C SER A 416 5.14 -28.72 -4.10
N VAL A 417 3.91 -28.19 -4.00
CA VAL A 417 2.85 -28.36 -5.02
C VAL A 417 3.27 -27.79 -6.37
N LEU A 418 4.05 -26.70 -6.38
CA LEU A 418 4.61 -26.15 -7.63
C LEU A 418 5.61 -27.11 -8.31
N LYS A 419 6.37 -27.88 -7.53
CA LYS A 419 7.44 -28.76 -8.04
C LYS A 419 6.95 -30.15 -8.45
N SER A 420 5.87 -30.65 -7.85
CA SER A 420 5.16 -31.88 -8.28
C SER A 420 4.37 -31.62 -9.55
#